data_AF-A0A7C6YA00-F1
#
_entry.id   AF-A0A7C6YA00-F1
#
_cell.length_a   1.000
_cell.length_b   1.000
_cell.length_c   1.000
_cell.angle_alpha   90.00
_cell.angle_beta   90.00
_cell.angle_gamma   90.00
#
_symmetry.space_group_name_H-M   'P 1'
#
loop_
_entity.id
_entity.type
_entity.pdbx_description
1 polymer ?
#
loop_
_entity_poly.entity_id
_entity_poly.type
_entity_poly.pdbx_seq_one_letter_code
_entity_poly.pdbx_strand_id
1 'polypeptide(L)'
;MTSDSDGSAATWRPCLYGQRWPELFGQLPDDRARHVVSQTLADSRLEGKIHNREDVADLIDFVLGRITAEDRIERGMQRFRARRAASA
;
A
#
# COMPACT_ATOMS: atom_id res chain seq x y z
N MET A 1 -6.64 -22.25 -36.97
CA MET A 1 -6.59 -22.81 -35.61
C MET A 1 -6.08 -21.70 -34.72
N THR A 2 -6.98 -21.14 -33.92
CA THR A 2 -6.67 -20.14 -32.89
C THR A 2 -5.88 -20.82 -31.80
N SER A 3 -4.57 -20.60 -31.76
CA SER A 3 -3.78 -20.95 -30.58
C SER A 3 -4.03 -19.86 -29.55
N ASP A 4 -4.73 -20.25 -28.49
CA ASP A 4 -5.00 -19.48 -27.29
C ASP A 4 -3.76 -18.73 -26.81
N SER A 5 -3.78 -17.42 -27.01
CA SER A 5 -3.12 -16.48 -26.11
C SER A 5 -3.86 -16.57 -24.77
N ASP A 6 -3.59 -17.61 -23.98
CA ASP A 6 -3.83 -17.54 -22.55
C ASP A 6 -2.78 -16.59 -21.99
N GLY A 7 -3.06 -15.29 -22.19
CA GLY A 7 -2.39 -14.24 -21.46
C GLY A 7 -2.68 -14.54 -20.02
N SER A 8 -1.72 -15.21 -19.36
CA SER A 8 -1.76 -15.54 -17.95
C SER A 8 -2.02 -14.22 -17.23
N ALA A 9 -3.30 -13.97 -16.97
CA ALA A 9 -3.78 -12.86 -16.18
C ALA A 9 -3.28 -13.23 -14.80
N ALA A 10 -2.07 -12.74 -14.49
CA ALA A 10 -1.37 -12.97 -13.24
C ALA A 10 -2.33 -12.56 -12.15
N THR A 11 -3.09 -13.55 -11.64
CA THR A 11 -4.23 -13.29 -10.78
C THR A 11 -3.62 -12.75 -9.52
N TRP A 12 -3.75 -11.43 -9.32
CA TRP A 12 -3.06 -10.75 -8.26
C TRP A 12 -3.36 -11.47 -6.93
N ARG A 13 -2.30 -11.98 -6.28
CA ARG A 13 -2.41 -12.64 -4.98
C ARG A 13 -2.31 -11.57 -3.90
N PRO A 14 -3.33 -11.38 -3.06
CA PRO A 14 -3.31 -10.33 -2.05
C PRO A 14 -2.22 -10.62 -1.02
N CYS A 15 -1.36 -9.61 -0.79
CA CYS A 15 -0.38 -9.65 0.29
C CYS A 15 -1.08 -9.62 1.66
N LEU A 16 -0.32 -9.80 2.75
CA LEU A 16 -0.87 -9.75 4.12
C LEU A 16 -1.76 -8.51 4.36
N TYR A 17 -1.35 -7.36 3.85
CA TYR A 17 -2.09 -6.11 3.98
C TYR A 17 -3.34 -6.06 3.07
N GLY A 18 -3.26 -6.65 1.88
CA GLY A 18 -4.42 -6.80 0.99
C GLY A 18 -5.47 -7.76 1.52
N GLN A 19 -5.06 -8.78 2.28
CA GLN A 19 -5.99 -9.67 2.99
C GLN A 19 -6.60 -8.99 4.22
N ARG A 20 -5.83 -8.13 4.89
CA ARG A 20 -6.25 -7.45 6.12
C ARG A 20 -7.14 -6.23 5.87
N TRP A 21 -6.92 -5.52 4.77
CA TRP A 21 -7.65 -4.31 4.37
C TRP A 21 -8.06 -4.36 2.88
N PRO A 22 -8.92 -5.31 2.49
CA PRO A 22 -9.33 -5.47 1.09
C PRO A 22 -10.02 -4.22 0.53
N GLU A 23 -10.71 -3.44 1.37
CA GLU A 23 -11.40 -2.21 0.97
C GLU A 23 -10.45 -1.11 0.51
N LEU A 24 -9.20 -1.10 1.02
CA LEU A 24 -8.19 -0.15 0.59
C LEU A 24 -7.60 -0.56 -0.77
N PHE A 25 -7.25 -1.83 -0.93
CA PHE A 25 -6.69 -2.36 -2.18
C PHE A 25 -7.72 -2.41 -3.32
N GLY A 26 -9.01 -2.48 -3.00
CA GLY A 26 -10.10 -2.39 -3.97
C GLY A 26 -10.18 -1.04 -4.69
N GLN A 27 -9.59 0.02 -4.13
CA GLN A 27 -9.53 1.34 -4.77
C GLN A 27 -8.46 1.44 -5.87
N LEU A 28 -7.52 0.50 -5.90
CA LEU A 28 -6.44 0.50 -6.89
C LEU A 28 -6.99 0.03 -8.24
N PRO A 29 -6.73 0.79 -9.33
CA PRO A 29 -7.39 0.61 -10.62
C PRO A 29 -6.96 -0.65 -11.36
N ASP A 30 -5.75 -1.12 -11.11
CA ASP A 30 -5.17 -2.28 -11.78
C ASP A 30 -4.29 -3.12 -10.84
N ASP A 31 -3.98 -4.33 -11.29
CA ASP A 31 -3.15 -5.29 -10.54
C ASP A 31 -1.70 -4.81 -10.41
N ARG A 32 -1.23 -3.95 -11.32
CA ARG A 32 0.11 -3.35 -11.24
C ARG A 32 0.21 -2.43 -10.03
N ALA A 33 -0.77 -1.56 -9.80
CA ALA A 33 -0.83 -0.67 -8.66
C ALA A 33 -0.94 -1.46 -7.34
N ARG A 34 -1.76 -2.52 -7.32
CA ARG A 34 -1.84 -3.44 -6.17
C ARG A 34 -0.52 -4.13 -5.88
N HIS A 35 0.20 -4.53 -6.92
CA HIS A 35 1.51 -5.15 -6.79
C HIS A 35 2.57 -4.17 -6.28
N VAL A 36 2.60 -2.93 -6.79
CA VAL A 36 3.51 -1.86 -6.32
C VAL A 36 3.30 -1.58 -4.84
N VAL A 37 2.06 -1.37 -4.41
CA VAL A 37 1.72 -1.14 -2.98
C VAL A 37 2.15 -2.34 -2.13
N SER A 38 1.89 -3.57 -2.61
CA SER A 38 2.25 -4.79 -1.89
C SER A 38 3.77 -4.94 -1.72
N GLN A 39 4.55 -4.67 -2.77
CA GLN A 39 6.02 -4.71 -2.72
C GLN A 39 6.56 -3.66 -1.75
N THR A 40 6.12 -2.40 -1.85
CA THR A 40 6.57 -1.32 -0.96
C THR A 40 6.32 -1.65 0.53
N LEU A 41 5.18 -2.26 0.84
CA LEU A 41 4.85 -2.68 2.19
C LEU A 41 5.66 -3.89 2.66
N ALA A 42 5.99 -4.81 1.75
CA ALA A 42 6.86 -5.94 2.04
C ALA A 42 8.30 -5.49 2.32
N ASP A 43 8.86 -4.60 1.49
CA ASP A 43 10.21 -4.06 1.67
C ASP A 43 10.33 -3.30 2.99
N SER A 44 9.37 -2.43 3.28
CA SER A 44 9.34 -1.72 4.56
C SER A 44 9.25 -2.67 5.77
N ARG A 45 8.59 -3.82 5.60
CA ARG A 45 8.49 -4.82 6.67
C ARG A 45 9.83 -5.54 6.88
N LEU A 46 10.60 -5.77 5.82
CA LEU A 46 11.97 -6.29 5.93
C LEU A 46 12.88 -5.29 6.68
N GLU A 47 12.61 -3.99 6.56
CA GLU A 47 13.27 -2.94 7.37
C GLU A 47 12.76 -2.86 8.82
N GLY A 48 11.85 -3.76 9.24
CA GLY A 48 11.28 -3.79 10.59
C GLY A 48 10.15 -2.78 10.84
N LYS A 49 9.68 -2.07 9.81
CA LYS A 49 8.56 -1.13 9.96
C LYS A 49 7.23 -1.87 9.96
N ILE A 50 6.42 -1.62 10.98
CA ILE A 50 5.04 -2.13 11.07
C ILE A 50 4.08 -1.03 10.65
N HIS A 51 3.37 -1.26 9.55
CA HIS A 51 2.37 -0.33 9.03
C HIS A 51 1.00 -0.61 9.63
N ASN A 52 0.31 0.46 10.05
CA ASN A 52 -1.08 0.38 10.45
C ASN A 52 -2.01 0.64 9.24
N ARG A 53 -3.33 0.65 9.48
CA ARG A 53 -4.33 0.87 8.42
C ARG A 53 -4.18 2.25 7.75
N GLU A 54 -3.87 3.28 8.52
CA GLU A 54 -3.71 4.66 8.02
C GLU A 54 -2.45 4.80 7.17
N ASP A 55 -1.34 4.17 7.57
CA ASP A 55 -0.09 4.17 6.81
C ASP A 55 -0.27 3.49 5.44
N VAL A 56 -1.09 2.43 5.38
CA VAL A 56 -1.47 1.78 4.12
C VAL A 56 -2.42 2.65 3.29
N ALA A 57 -3.38 3.33 3.92
CA ALA A 57 -4.28 4.24 3.23
C ALA A 57 -3.52 5.41 2.58
N ASP A 58 -2.59 6.04 3.31
CA ASP A 58 -1.75 7.12 2.76
C ASP A 58 -0.84 6.61 1.62
N LEU A 59 -0.30 5.39 1.71
CA LEU A 59 0.47 4.81 0.59
C LEU A 59 -0.42 4.63 -0.65
N ILE A 60 -1.66 4.18 -0.47
CA ILE A 60 -2.61 3.99 -1.57
C ILE A 60 -3.01 5.34 -2.18
N ASP A 61 -3.33 6.33 -1.35
CA ASP A 61 -3.63 7.69 -1.81
C ASP A 61 -2.45 8.30 -2.56
N PHE A 62 -1.22 8.03 -2.14
CA PHE A 62 -0.01 8.45 -2.85
C PHE A 62 0.12 7.76 -4.22
N VAL A 63 -0.09 6.45 -4.29
CA VAL A 63 -0.05 5.69 -5.56
C VAL A 63 -1.18 6.13 -6.51
N LEU A 64 -2.34 6.53 -5.97
CA LEU A 64 -3.44 7.10 -6.72
C LEU A 64 -3.24 8.58 -7.11
N GLY A 65 -2.15 9.21 -6.65
CA GLY A 65 -1.86 10.62 -6.90
C GLY A 65 -2.80 11.60 -6.20
N ARG A 66 -3.54 11.14 -5.18
CA ARG A 66 -4.43 11.99 -4.35
C ARG A 66 -3.65 12.84 -3.34
N ILE A 67 -2.47 12.36 -2.94
CA ILE A 67 -1.56 13.08 -2.04
C ILE A 67 -0.15 13.08 -2.62
N THR A 68 0.61 14.12 -2.29
CA THR A 68 2.02 14.22 -2.69
C THR A 68 2.93 13.41 -1.75
N ALA A 69 4.20 13.26 -2.14
CA ALA A 69 5.20 12.64 -1.27
C ALA A 69 5.41 13.47 0.00
N GLU A 70 5.42 14.80 -0.15
CA GLU A 70 5.53 15.77 0.93
C GLU A 70 4.38 15.65 1.92
N ASP A 71 3.14 15.57 1.43
CA ASP A 71 1.95 15.38 2.27
C ASP A 71 2.05 14.10 3.09
N ARG A 72 2.50 13.01 2.45
CA ARG A 72 2.67 11.72 3.10
C ARG A 72 3.75 11.76 4.18
N ILE A 73 4.87 12.43 3.92
CA ILE A 73 5.96 12.59 4.89
C ILE A 73 5.48 13.43 6.08
N GLU A 74 4.81 14.56 5.83
CA GLU A 74 4.31 15.45 6.88
C GLU A 74 3.29 14.72 7.77
N ARG A 75 2.31 14.02 7.16
CA ARG A 75 1.35 13.19 7.91
C ARG A 75 2.04 12.11 8.74
N GLY A 76 3.05 11.45 8.18
CA GLY A 76 3.87 10.46 8.90
C GLY A 76 4.60 11.08 10.09
N MET A 77 5.21 12.26 9.92
CA MET A 77 5.90 12.99 10.99
C MET A 77 4.94 13.47 12.07
N GLN A 78 3.77 14.00 11.70
CA GLN A 78 2.74 14.42 12.66
C GLN A 78 2.29 13.24 13.53
N ARG A 79 2.04 12.07 12.92
CA ARG A 79 1.68 10.86 13.68
C ARG A 79 2.83 10.38 14.57
N PHE A 80 4.07 10.41 14.08
CA PHE A 80 5.23 10.07 14.91
C PHE A 80 5.36 11.00 16.12
N ARG A 81 5.20 12.31 15.92
CA ARG A 81 5.22 13.31 16.99
C ARG A 81 4.08 13.08 18.00
N ALA A 82 2.86 12.84 17.53
CA ALA A 82 1.71 12.58 18.37
C ALA A 82 1.89 11.33 19.24
N ARG A 83 2.39 10.22 18.65
CA ARG A 83 2.70 8.98 19.38
C ARG A 83 3.80 9.20 20.42
N ARG A 84 4.81 9.99 20.09
CA ARG A 84 5.90 10.31 21.03
C ARG A 84 5.40 11.15 22.21
N ALA A 85 4.48 12.09 21.97
CA ALA A 85 3.88 12.92 23.01
C ALA A 85 2.91 12.14 23.91
N ALA A 86 2.19 11.15 23.37
CA ALA A 86 1.29 10.30 24.15
C ALA A 86 2.00 9.27 25.03
N SER A 87 3.28 8.99 24.75
CA SER A 87 4.13 8.06 25.50
C SER A 87 5.07 8.75 26.51
N ALA A 88 4.92 10.06 26.70
CA ALA A 88 5.70 10.90 27.62
C ALA A 88 4.82 11.39 28.76
#